data_AF-A0A4Y8D9R1-F1
#
_entry.id   AF-A0A4Y8D9R1-F1
#
_cell.length_a   1.000
_cell.length_b   1.000
_cell.length_c   1.000
_cell.angle_alpha   90.00
_cell.angle_beta   90.00
_cell.angle_gamma   90.00
#
_symmetry.space_group_name_H-M   'P 1'
#
loop_
_entity.id
_entity.type
_entity.pdbx_description
1 polymer ?
#
loop_
_entity_poly.entity_id
_entity_poly.type
_entity_poly.pdbx_seq_one_letter_code
_entity_poly.pdbx_strand_id
1 'polypeptide(L)'
;MTVDQAQSLIEKLGALNLNSPSEDNAKTHSEALRLSKELVLSLQKSESVAIELAYATFIPMSARIAVDLKLFEYIVDNGRPITVGELATLSGAEELFIIGTCFDNLRERILRPLAGAGFVKEVDEEVWVATPISEAMTKPGVAAGHRMLFEMLSGAAVKAPK
;
A
#
# COMPACT_ATOMS: atom_id res chain seq x y z
N MET A 1 20.74 -17.11 8.89
CA MET A 1 19.74 -17.11 9.97
C MET A 1 19.07 -18.46 10.00
N THR A 2 18.91 -19.05 11.18
CA THR A 2 18.51 -20.46 11.34
C THR A 2 17.00 -20.58 11.49
N VAL A 3 16.46 -21.72 11.04
CA VAL A 3 15.04 -22.09 11.15
C VAL A 3 14.51 -21.95 12.60
N ASP A 4 15.39 -22.11 13.58
CA ASP A 4 15.09 -21.99 15.01
C ASP A 4 14.58 -20.59 15.43
N GLN A 5 15.07 -19.52 14.77
CA GLN A 5 14.64 -18.16 15.10
C GLN A 5 13.20 -17.91 14.64
N ALA A 6 12.82 -18.37 13.44
CA ALA A 6 11.47 -18.22 12.92
C ALA A 6 10.45 -19.02 13.75
N GLN A 7 10.82 -20.23 14.16
CA GLN A 7 9.99 -21.08 15.03
C GLN A 7 9.72 -20.40 16.38
N SER A 8 10.76 -19.84 17.02
CA SER A 8 10.60 -19.11 18.28
C SER A 8 9.68 -17.88 18.16
N LEU A 9 9.72 -17.17 17.02
CA LEU A 9 8.85 -16.01 16.78
C LEU A 9 7.38 -16.41 16.61
N ILE A 10 7.11 -17.54 15.95
CA ILE A 10 5.74 -18.09 15.82
C ILE A 10 5.17 -18.45 17.19
N GLU A 11 5.96 -19.09 18.06
CA GLU A 11 5.54 -19.44 19.42
C GLU A 11 5.21 -18.21 20.26
N LYS A 12 6.04 -17.16 20.19
CA LYS A 12 5.78 -15.89 20.88
C LYS A 12 4.51 -15.20 20.37
N LEU A 13 4.29 -15.20 19.05
CA LEU A 13 3.07 -14.65 18.45
C LEU A 13 1.83 -15.43 18.89
N GLY A 14 1.90 -16.77 18.90
CA GLY A 14 0.78 -17.64 19.30
C GLY A 14 0.41 -17.52 20.78
N ALA A 15 1.34 -17.05 21.63
CA ALA A 15 1.09 -16.83 23.05
C ALA A 15 0.36 -15.51 23.36
N LEU A 16 0.24 -14.58 22.40
CA LEU A 16 -0.43 -13.30 22.60
C LEU A 16 -1.96 -13.45 22.51
N ASN A 17 -2.68 -12.87 23.47
CA ASN A 17 -4.15 -12.83 23.45
C ASN A 17 -4.66 -11.48 22.92
N LEU A 18 -4.94 -11.43 21.62
CA LEU A 18 -5.44 -10.23 20.93
C LEU A 18 -6.91 -9.89 21.25
N ASN A 19 -7.63 -10.77 21.96
CA ASN A 19 -9.05 -10.57 22.29
C ASN A 19 -9.26 -9.99 23.71
N SER A 20 -8.18 -9.58 24.40
CA SER A 20 -8.26 -9.07 25.76
C SER A 20 -8.88 -7.66 25.80
N PRO A 21 -9.99 -7.43 26.54
CA PRO A 21 -10.65 -6.13 26.60
C PRO A 21 -9.99 -5.23 27.65
N SER A 22 -8.86 -4.57 27.36
CA SER A 22 -8.31 -3.49 28.20
C SER A 22 -7.26 -2.61 27.48
N GLU A 23 -6.74 -1.59 28.17
CA GLU A 23 -5.59 -0.75 27.78
C GLU A 23 -4.32 -1.56 27.44
N ASP A 24 -4.24 -2.80 27.95
CA ASP A 24 -3.21 -3.78 27.60
C ASP A 24 -3.28 -4.20 26.12
N ASN A 25 -4.48 -4.12 25.52
CA ASN A 25 -4.70 -4.52 24.12
C ASN A 25 -3.87 -3.69 23.14
N ALA A 26 -3.69 -2.38 23.38
CA ALA A 26 -2.85 -1.54 22.51
C ALA A 26 -1.38 -1.98 22.55
N LYS A 27 -0.87 -2.37 23.72
CA LYS A 27 0.48 -2.92 23.87
C LYS A 27 0.60 -4.31 23.26
N THR A 28 -0.40 -5.17 23.47
CA THR A 28 -0.46 -6.50 22.85
C THR A 28 -0.49 -6.41 21.32
N HIS A 29 -1.30 -5.53 20.74
CA HIS A 29 -1.33 -5.27 19.29
C HIS A 29 0.01 -4.74 18.77
N SER A 30 0.65 -3.83 19.50
CA SER A 30 1.97 -3.31 19.14
C SER A 30 3.04 -4.40 19.17
N GLU A 31 3.04 -5.24 20.19
CA GLU A 31 3.97 -6.36 20.33
C GLU A 31 3.74 -7.44 19.27
N ALA A 32 2.48 -7.77 18.98
CA ALA A 32 2.13 -8.66 17.89
C ALA A 32 2.64 -8.12 16.54
N LEU A 33 2.41 -6.84 16.26
CA LEU A 33 2.92 -6.20 15.04
C LEU A 33 4.45 -6.23 14.97
N ARG A 34 5.14 -6.01 16.11
CA ARG A 34 6.60 -6.07 16.20
C ARG A 34 7.12 -7.47 15.87
N LEU A 35 6.57 -8.51 16.51
CA LEU A 35 6.95 -9.89 16.29
C LEU A 35 6.62 -10.38 14.87
N SER A 36 5.49 -9.96 14.30
CA SER A 36 5.13 -10.29 12.91
C SER A 36 6.13 -9.68 11.91
N LYS A 37 6.57 -8.44 12.12
CA LYS A 37 7.62 -7.82 11.29
C LYS A 37 8.95 -8.56 11.42
N GLU A 38 9.33 -8.95 12.64
CA GLU A 38 10.55 -9.72 12.89
C GLU A 38 10.49 -11.09 12.20
N LEU A 39 9.32 -11.75 12.22
CA LEU A 39 9.09 -13.01 11.52
C LEU A 39 9.23 -12.85 10.00
N VAL A 40 8.62 -11.82 9.40
CA VAL A 40 8.76 -11.51 7.97
C VAL A 40 10.23 -11.35 7.60
N LEU A 41 10.98 -10.53 8.35
CA LEU A 41 12.41 -10.34 8.12
C LEU A 41 13.22 -11.63 8.29
N SER A 42 12.78 -12.54 9.16
CA SER A 42 13.45 -13.82 9.37
C SER A 42 13.25 -14.83 8.24
N LEU A 43 12.15 -14.69 7.49
CA LEU A 43 11.74 -15.61 6.43
C LEU A 43 12.07 -15.08 5.03
N GLN A 44 12.18 -13.76 4.86
CA GLN A 44 12.52 -13.15 3.57
C GLN A 44 13.95 -13.52 3.15
N LYS A 45 14.12 -13.79 1.85
CA LYS A 45 15.44 -13.96 1.24
C LYS A 45 16.06 -12.57 1.02
N SER A 46 17.35 -12.42 1.34
CA SER A 46 18.06 -11.14 1.22
C SER A 46 17.98 -10.55 -0.19
N GLU A 47 18.03 -11.39 -1.23
CA GLU A 47 17.88 -10.98 -2.63
C GLU A 47 16.48 -10.44 -2.92
N SER A 48 15.44 -11.06 -2.34
CA SER A 48 14.06 -10.57 -2.47
C SER A 48 13.94 -9.17 -1.88
N VAL A 49 14.49 -8.95 -0.69
CA VAL A 49 14.46 -7.65 -0.01
C VAL A 49 15.19 -6.56 -0.82
N ALA A 50 16.34 -6.89 -1.40
CA ALA A 50 17.10 -5.95 -2.23
C ALA A 50 16.32 -5.56 -3.50
N ILE A 51 15.64 -6.52 -4.12
CA ILE A 51 14.78 -6.28 -5.29
C ILE A 51 13.55 -5.45 -4.88
N GLU A 52 12.86 -5.82 -3.80
CA GLU A 52 11.73 -5.07 -3.25
C GLU A 52 12.09 -3.61 -3.00
N LEU A 53 13.28 -3.34 -2.45
CA LEU A 53 13.77 -1.98 -2.25
C LEU A 53 13.96 -1.21 -3.56
N ALA A 54 14.48 -1.86 -4.61
CA ALA A 54 14.62 -1.22 -5.92
C ALA A 54 13.26 -0.79 -6.51
N TYR A 55 12.20 -1.54 -6.22
CA TYR A 55 10.82 -1.23 -6.62
C TYR A 55 10.03 -0.41 -5.59
N ALA A 56 10.60 -0.10 -4.42
CA ALA A 56 9.87 0.55 -3.32
C ALA A 56 9.36 1.95 -3.68
N THR A 57 9.92 2.61 -4.70
CA THR A 57 9.48 3.92 -5.19
C THR A 57 8.15 3.87 -5.95
N PHE A 58 7.75 2.70 -6.48
CA PHE A 58 6.50 2.58 -7.25
C PHE A 58 5.25 2.79 -6.39
N ILE A 59 5.27 2.36 -5.12
CA ILE A 59 4.14 2.55 -4.21
C ILE A 59 3.88 4.04 -3.91
N PRO A 60 4.86 4.85 -3.43
CA PRO A 60 4.62 6.27 -3.17
C PRO A 60 4.32 7.06 -4.44
N MET A 61 4.91 6.71 -5.60
CA MET A 61 4.52 7.29 -6.88
C MET A 61 3.05 7.01 -7.21
N SER A 62 2.61 5.76 -7.06
CA SER A 62 1.22 5.36 -7.32
C SER A 62 0.25 6.04 -6.35
N ALA A 63 0.60 6.14 -5.06
CA ALA A 63 -0.19 6.82 -4.06
C ALA A 63 -0.34 8.32 -4.37
N ARG A 64 0.74 8.98 -4.80
CA ARG A 64 0.73 10.38 -5.21
C ARG A 64 -0.22 10.63 -6.39
N ILE A 65 -0.17 9.77 -7.41
CA ILE A 65 -1.04 9.84 -8.59
C ILE A 65 -2.50 9.59 -8.18
N ALA A 66 -2.77 8.56 -7.39
CA ALA A 66 -4.11 8.24 -6.91
C ALA A 66 -4.73 9.38 -6.07
N VAL A 67 -3.91 10.12 -5.30
CA VAL A 67 -4.32 11.32 -4.57
C VAL A 67 -4.65 12.51 -5.50
N ASP A 68 -3.91 12.69 -6.59
CA ASP A 68 -4.23 13.76 -7.58
C ASP A 68 -5.48 13.44 -8.38
N LEU A 69 -5.64 12.18 -8.77
CA LEU A 69 -6.79 11.70 -9.50
C LEU A 69 -8.02 11.45 -8.60
N LYS A 70 -7.90 11.71 -7.29
CA LYS A 70 -8.95 11.51 -6.29
C LYS A 70 -9.53 10.08 -6.25
N LEU A 71 -8.73 9.09 -6.63
CA LEU A 71 -9.20 7.70 -6.73
C LEU A 71 -9.65 7.14 -5.38
N PHE A 72 -8.95 7.49 -4.30
CA PHE A 72 -9.36 7.08 -2.95
C PHE A 72 -10.73 7.64 -2.57
N GLU A 73 -11.03 8.89 -2.96
CA GLU A 73 -12.33 9.52 -2.71
C GLU A 73 -13.42 8.75 -3.49
N TYR A 74 -13.23 8.51 -4.79
CA TYR A 74 -14.22 7.79 -5.59
C TYR A 74 -14.46 6.34 -5.15
N ILE A 75 -13.41 5.60 -4.77
CA ILE A 75 -13.54 4.22 -4.30
C ILE A 75 -14.29 4.17 -2.96
N VAL A 76 -14.01 5.11 -2.05
CA VAL A 76 -14.67 5.19 -0.74
C VAL A 76 -16.12 5.65 -0.88
N ASP A 77 -16.36 6.72 -1.63
CA ASP A 77 -17.70 7.32 -1.79
C ASP A 77 -18.67 6.40 -2.54
N ASN A 78 -18.18 5.56 -3.46
CA ASN A 78 -19.02 4.62 -4.18
C ASN A 78 -19.58 3.50 -3.27
N GLY A 79 -18.89 3.18 -2.16
CA GLY A 79 -19.36 2.23 -1.13
C GLY A 79 -19.56 0.78 -1.59
N ARG A 80 -19.25 0.46 -2.85
CA ARG A 80 -19.37 -0.87 -3.48
C ARG A 80 -18.13 -1.15 -4.34
N PRO A 81 -17.91 -2.42 -4.72
CA PRO A 81 -16.90 -2.75 -5.73
C PRO A 81 -17.07 -1.88 -6.97
N ILE A 82 -15.98 -1.26 -7.39
CA ILE A 82 -15.93 -0.32 -8.51
C ILE A 82 -14.99 -0.85 -9.59
N THR A 83 -15.45 -0.81 -10.83
CA THR A 83 -14.62 -1.20 -11.96
C THR A 83 -13.67 -0.08 -12.34
N VAL A 84 -12.65 -0.43 -13.09
CA VAL A 84 -11.70 0.54 -13.59
C VAL A 84 -12.29 1.55 -14.59
N GLY A 85 -13.22 1.11 -15.44
CA GLY A 85 -13.92 2.00 -16.38
C GLY A 85 -14.81 3.01 -15.67
N GLU A 86 -15.43 2.60 -14.56
CA GLU A 86 -16.17 3.52 -13.67
C GLU A 86 -15.23 4.57 -13.04
N LEU A 87 -14.05 4.14 -12.54
CA LEU A 87 -13.04 5.05 -11.98
C LEU A 87 -12.47 6.02 -13.01
N ALA A 88 -12.24 5.57 -14.24
CA ALA A 88 -11.81 6.42 -15.34
C ALA A 88 -12.83 7.51 -15.64
N THR A 89 -14.10 7.12 -15.73
CA THR A 89 -15.20 8.06 -15.97
C THR A 89 -15.31 9.11 -14.86
N LEU A 90 -15.20 8.71 -13.58
CA LEU A 90 -15.36 9.61 -12.43
C LEU A 90 -14.20 10.59 -12.27
N SER A 91 -12.98 10.13 -12.51
CA SER A 91 -11.78 10.94 -12.34
C SER A 91 -11.52 11.91 -13.48
N GLY A 92 -12.18 11.71 -14.64
CA GLY A 92 -11.87 12.42 -15.86
C GLY A 92 -10.46 12.14 -16.39
N ALA A 93 -9.75 11.18 -15.78
CA ALA A 93 -8.53 10.65 -16.35
C ALA A 93 -8.88 9.78 -17.54
N GLU A 94 -8.00 9.78 -18.54
CA GLU A 94 -8.10 8.83 -19.64
C GLU A 94 -8.18 7.43 -19.03
N GLU A 95 -9.07 6.58 -19.54
CA GLU A 95 -9.10 5.16 -19.16
C GLU A 95 -7.72 4.53 -19.40
N LEU A 96 -6.89 5.15 -20.27
CA LEU A 96 -5.49 4.88 -20.56
C LEU A 96 -4.45 5.43 -19.55
N PHE A 97 -4.84 6.36 -18.69
CA PHE A 97 -4.01 6.83 -17.58
C PHE A 97 -4.32 6.08 -16.27
N ILE A 98 -5.50 5.46 -16.23
CA ILE A 98 -5.94 4.53 -15.19
C ILE A 98 -5.66 3.05 -15.61
N ILE A 99 -5.65 2.75 -16.92
CA ILE A 99 -5.27 1.50 -17.64
C ILE A 99 -4.71 1.79 -19.06
N GLY A 100 -3.41 2.06 -19.22
CA GLY A 100 -2.81 2.47 -20.51
C GLY A 100 -2.74 1.43 -21.63
N THR A 101 -3.50 1.66 -22.70
CA THR A 101 -3.25 1.15 -24.06
C THR A 101 -2.73 2.32 -24.91
N CYS A 102 -1.72 2.27 -25.78
CA CYS A 102 -1.09 1.21 -26.55
C CYS A 102 0.41 1.52 -26.71
N PHE A 103 1.25 0.65 -26.16
CA PHE A 103 2.50 0.15 -26.74
C PHE A 103 2.91 -1.00 -25.79
N ASP A 104 2.39 -2.21 -26.07
CA ASP A 104 2.78 -3.50 -25.47
C ASP A 104 3.35 -3.49 -24.03
N ASN A 105 2.45 -3.55 -23.03
CA ASN A 105 2.70 -3.90 -21.60
C ASN A 105 2.65 -2.78 -20.54
N LEU A 106 1.70 -1.83 -20.63
CA LEU A 106 1.51 -0.78 -19.61
C LEU A 106 0.10 -0.62 -19.02
N ARG A 107 -0.72 -1.68 -19.04
CA ARG A 107 -2.17 -1.54 -18.83
C ARG A 107 -2.66 -1.39 -17.38
N GLU A 108 -1.85 -1.44 -16.30
CA GLU A 108 -2.42 -1.83 -14.98
C GLU A 108 -1.83 -1.12 -13.72
N ARG A 109 -1.28 0.09 -13.86
CA ARG A 109 -0.04 0.41 -13.13
C ARG A 109 -0.11 1.02 -11.73
N ILE A 110 -1.20 1.66 -11.31
CA ILE A 110 -1.22 2.34 -9.99
C ILE A 110 -2.02 1.57 -8.94
N LEU A 111 -3.13 0.92 -9.29
CA LEU A 111 -3.95 0.19 -8.32
C LEU A 111 -3.31 -1.14 -7.90
N ARG A 112 -2.58 -1.86 -8.78
CA ARG A 112 -1.92 -3.11 -8.39
C ARG A 112 -0.80 -2.92 -7.35
N PRO A 113 0.15 -1.96 -7.49
CA PRO A 113 1.11 -1.68 -6.41
C PRO A 113 0.42 -1.23 -5.12
N LEU A 114 -0.66 -0.45 -5.23
CA LEU A 114 -1.45 -0.02 -4.08
C LEU A 114 -2.19 -1.19 -3.42
N ALA A 115 -2.67 -2.15 -4.19
CA ALA A 115 -3.32 -3.36 -3.68
C ALA A 115 -2.33 -4.29 -2.99
N GLY A 116 -1.15 -4.50 -3.58
CA GLY A 116 -0.04 -5.22 -2.95
C GLY A 116 0.40 -4.58 -1.62
N ALA A 117 0.25 -3.26 -1.50
CA ALA A 117 0.51 -2.51 -0.28
C ALA A 117 -0.72 -2.34 0.65
N GLY A 118 -1.89 -2.89 0.29
CA GLY A 118 -3.12 -2.85 1.08
C GLY A 118 -3.89 -1.51 1.06
N PHE A 119 -3.50 -0.57 0.20
CA PHE A 119 -4.18 0.73 0.05
C PHE A 119 -5.57 0.60 -0.58
N VAL A 120 -5.79 -0.43 -1.38
CA VAL A 120 -7.06 -0.84 -1.98
C VAL A 120 -7.09 -2.37 -2.04
N LYS A 121 -8.24 -2.99 -2.32
CA LYS A 121 -8.34 -4.44 -2.50
C LYS A 121 -8.92 -4.79 -3.86
N GLU A 122 -8.21 -5.61 -4.62
CA GLU A 122 -8.74 -6.26 -5.82
C GLU A 122 -9.65 -7.43 -5.39
N VAL A 123 -10.91 -7.43 -5.81
CA VAL A 123 -11.89 -8.48 -5.45
C VAL A 123 -12.30 -9.34 -6.63
N ASP A 124 -12.10 -8.84 -7.86
CA ASP A 124 -12.26 -9.53 -9.13
C ASP A 124 -11.36 -8.83 -10.16
N GLU A 125 -11.26 -9.37 -11.38
CA GLU A 125 -10.48 -8.79 -12.47
C GLU A 125 -10.86 -7.31 -12.68
N GLU A 126 -9.92 -6.42 -12.35
CA GLU A 126 -10.09 -4.96 -12.46
C GLU A 126 -11.22 -4.35 -11.61
N VAL A 127 -11.61 -5.05 -10.54
CA VAL A 127 -12.64 -4.60 -9.59
C VAL A 127 -12.04 -4.33 -8.22
N TRP A 128 -12.27 -3.13 -7.71
CA TRP A 128 -11.59 -2.61 -6.52
C TRP A 128 -12.56 -2.24 -5.40
N VAL A 129 -12.13 -2.43 -4.15
CA VAL A 129 -12.87 -2.06 -2.95
C VAL A 129 -11.96 -1.26 -2.01
N ALA A 130 -12.56 -0.32 -1.28
CA ALA A 130 -11.90 0.45 -0.24
C ALA A 130 -11.35 -0.42 0.88
N THR A 131 -10.24 0.00 1.47
CA THR A 131 -9.70 -0.52 2.73
C THR A 131 -9.69 0.60 3.76
N PRO A 132 -9.44 0.31 5.06
CA PRO A 132 -9.23 1.36 6.06
C PRO A 132 -8.09 2.33 5.70
N ILE A 133 -7.12 1.90 4.88
CA ILE A 133 -6.06 2.77 4.36
C ILE A 133 -6.63 3.72 3.29
N SER A 134 -7.50 3.25 2.39
CA SER A 134 -8.18 4.13 1.42
C SER A 134 -8.93 5.25 2.14
N GLU A 135 -9.67 4.93 3.20
CA GLU A 135 -10.40 5.91 4.01
C GLU A 135 -9.46 6.91 4.70
N ALA A 136 -8.28 6.46 5.16
CA ALA A 136 -7.29 7.37 5.71
C ALA A 136 -6.73 8.32 4.63
N MET A 137 -6.59 7.85 3.38
CA MET A 137 -6.08 8.63 2.26
C MET A 137 -7.03 9.73 1.77
N THR A 138 -8.34 9.63 2.06
CA THR A 138 -9.30 10.72 1.74
C THR A 138 -9.19 11.90 2.72
N LYS A 139 -8.51 11.73 3.86
CA LYS A 139 -8.33 12.81 4.84
C LYS A 139 -7.41 13.88 4.25
N PRO A 140 -7.82 15.17 4.22
CA PRO A 140 -7.04 16.23 3.57
C PRO A 140 -5.59 16.34 4.05
N GLY A 141 -5.34 16.17 5.35
CA GLY A 141 -3.99 16.21 5.91
C GLY A 141 -3.10 15.04 5.48
N VAL A 142 -3.66 13.84 5.33
CA VAL A 142 -2.92 12.65 4.89
C VAL A 142 -2.60 12.75 3.39
N ALA A 143 -3.58 13.16 2.59
CA ALA A 143 -3.39 13.44 1.16
C ALA A 143 -2.33 14.52 0.93
N ALA A 144 -2.41 15.64 1.66
CA ALA A 144 -1.44 16.73 1.59
C ALA A 144 -0.02 16.26 1.97
N GLY A 145 0.13 15.40 2.97
CA GLY A 145 1.41 14.80 3.34
C GLY A 145 2.07 14.03 2.19
N HIS A 146 1.29 13.25 1.44
CA HIS A 146 1.79 12.54 0.25
C HIS A 146 2.22 13.48 -0.87
N ARG A 147 1.49 14.60 -1.08
CA ARG A 147 1.89 15.62 -2.07
C ARG A 147 3.22 16.27 -1.69
N MET A 148 3.28 16.78 -0.46
CA MET A 148 4.44 17.50 0.07
C MET A 148 5.69 16.63 0.10
N LEU A 149 5.61 15.42 0.67
CA LEU A 149 6.78 14.54 0.80
C LEU A 149 7.32 14.11 -0.56
N PHE A 150 6.44 13.80 -1.52
CA PHE A 150 6.87 13.42 -2.85
C PHE A 150 7.61 14.55 -3.56
N GLU A 151 7.04 15.77 -3.55
CA GLU A 151 7.69 16.95 -4.16
C GLU A 151 9.04 17.27 -3.52
N MET A 152 9.11 17.25 -2.19
CA MET A 152 10.34 17.51 -1.44
C MET A 152 11.42 16.46 -1.75
N LEU A 153 11.08 15.17 -1.71
CA LEU A 153 12.03 14.08 -1.89
C LEU A 153 12.50 13.98 -3.34
N SER A 154 11.60 14.07 -4.32
CA SER A 154 11.97 14.05 -5.73
C SER A 154 12.84 15.27 -6.09
N GLY A 155 12.51 16.45 -5.58
CA GLY A 155 13.31 17.65 -5.79
C GLY A 155 14.72 17.57 -5.21
N ALA A 156 14.88 16.93 -4.04
CA ALA A 156 16.18 16.69 -3.43
C ALA A 156 16.97 15.60 -4.17
N ALA A 157 16.33 14.49 -4.53
CA ALA A 157 16.96 13.36 -5.19
C ALA A 157 17.56 13.73 -6.56
N VAL A 158 16.86 14.56 -7.35
CA VAL A 158 17.36 15.05 -8.65
C VAL A 158 18.62 15.91 -8.52
N LYS A 159 18.81 16.58 -7.37
CA LYS A 159 19.96 17.44 -7.08
C LYS A 159 21.08 16.71 -6.35
N ALA A 160 20.90 15.43 -6.00
CA ALA A 160 21.92 14.66 -5.31
C ALA A 160 23.16 14.47 -6.21
N PRO A 161 24.38 14.51 -5.65
CA PRO A 161 25.59 14.17 -6.38
C PRO A 161 25.51 12.75 -6.93
N LYS A 162 26.01 12.55 -8.15
CA LYS A 162 26.14 11.24 -8.77
C LYS A 162 27.36 10.50 -8.24
#